data_AF-A0A965LNE6-F1
#
_entry.id   AF-A0A965LNE6-F1
#
_cell.length_a   1.000
_cell.length_b   1.000
_cell.length_c   1.000
_cell.angle_alpha   90.00
_cell.angle_beta   90.00
_cell.angle_gamma   90.00
#
_symmetry.space_group_name_H-M   'P 1'
#
loop_
_entity.id
_entity.type
_entity.pdbx_description
1 polymer ?
#
loop_
_entity_poly.entity_id
_entity_poly.type
_entity_poly.pdbx_seq_one_letter_code
_entity_poly.pdbx_strand_id
1 'polypeptide(L)' 'LGMETFAILGFSGGKCKDIAKHPLHFAIDDMQIAEDLQLIIGHMIMQWLCDSANSAK' A
#
# COMPACT_ATOMS: atom_id res chain seq x y z
N LEU A 1 21.07 7.76 -0.71
CA LEU A 1 20.34 6.78 -1.54
C LEU A 1 19.02 7.40 -1.96
N GLY A 2 18.71 7.46 -3.27
CA GLY A 2 17.46 7.99 -3.80
C GLY A 2 16.35 6.94 -3.87
N MET A 3 15.89 6.45 -2.73
CA MET A 3 14.84 5.42 -2.64
C MET A 3 13.45 6.04 -2.83
N GLU A 4 12.58 5.43 -3.63
CA GLU A 4 11.15 5.74 -3.67
C GLU A 4 10.40 4.99 -2.56
N THR A 5 9.52 5.68 -1.82
CA THR A 5 8.81 5.11 -0.67
C THR A 5 7.31 5.24 -0.86
N PHE A 6 6.61 4.12 -0.73
CA PHE A 6 5.16 4.02 -0.81
C PHE A 6 4.64 3.51 0.54
N ALA A 7 3.55 4.10 1.03
CA ALA A 7 2.95 3.72 2.31
C ALA A 7 1.44 3.54 2.17
N ILE A 8 0.90 2.43 2.65
CA ILE A 8 -0.54 2.16 2.67
C ILE A 8 -1.03 2.32 4.11
N LEU A 9 -1.89 3.30 4.35
CA LEU A 9 -2.15 3.84 5.68
C LEU A 9 -3.65 3.89 5.98
N GLY A 10 -4.04 3.49 7.20
CA GLY A 10 -5.38 3.69 7.76
C GLY A 10 -5.43 4.83 8.79
N PHE A 11 -6.58 5.02 9.44
CA PHE A 11 -6.81 6.01 10.50
C PHE A 11 -6.44 7.45 10.06
N SER A 12 -5.49 8.08 10.77
CA SER A 12 -4.94 9.39 10.43
C SER A 12 -3.68 9.29 9.55
N GLY A 13 -3.14 8.09 9.36
CA GLY A 13 -1.88 7.82 8.69
C GLY A 13 -0.63 8.20 9.49
N GLY A 14 -0.80 8.89 10.62
CA GLY A 14 0.26 9.27 11.54
C GLY A 14 1.46 9.95 10.85
N LYS A 15 2.64 9.80 11.47
CA LYS A 15 3.90 10.36 10.92
C LYS A 15 4.29 9.76 9.58
N CYS A 16 3.86 8.52 9.30
CA CYS A 16 4.17 7.83 8.04
C CYS A 16 3.62 8.59 6.83
N LYS A 17 2.46 9.24 6.97
CA LYS A 17 1.83 10.03 5.91
C LYS A 17 2.71 11.18 5.43
N ASP A 18 3.46 11.80 6.34
CA ASP A 18 4.29 12.97 6.04
C ASP A 18 5.70 12.62 5.54
N ILE A 19 6.21 11.43 5.91
CA ILE A 19 7.57 10.99 5.54
C ILE A 19 7.60 10.12 4.28
N ALA A 20 6.50 9.44 3.94
CA ALA A 20 6.42 8.64 2.72
C ALA A 20 6.33 9.56 1.50
N LYS A 21 7.05 9.22 0.43
CA LYS A 21 6.98 9.97 -0.83
C LYS A 21 5.61 9.83 -1.50
N HIS A 22 5.02 8.64 -1.41
CA HIS A 22 3.74 8.29 -2.01
C HIS A 22 2.82 7.63 -0.96
N PRO A 23 2.12 8.41 -0.13
CA PRO A 23 1.19 7.90 0.86
C PRO A 23 -0.20 7.59 0.25
N LEU A 24 -0.61 6.33 0.26
CA LEU A 24 -1.97 5.88 -0.02
C LEU A 24 -2.73 5.78 1.31
N HIS A 25 -3.45 6.85 1.65
CA HIS A 25 -4.10 7.00 2.95
C HIS A 25 -5.62 6.88 2.87
N PHE A 26 -6.16 5.98 3.66
CA PHE A 26 -7.59 5.73 3.82
C PHE A 26 -7.99 6.19 5.22
N ALA A 27 -8.80 7.24 5.31
CA ALA A 27 -9.25 7.83 6.57
C ALA A 27 -10.37 6.98 7.20
N ILE A 28 -10.04 5.73 7.52
CA ILE A 28 -10.94 4.74 8.12
C ILE A 28 -10.43 4.50 9.54
N ASP A 29 -11.26 4.86 10.52
CA ASP A 29 -10.96 4.71 11.94
C ASP A 29 -11.41 3.35 12.52
N ASP A 30 -11.46 2.33 11.65
CA ASP A 30 -11.71 0.94 12.01
C ASP A 30 -10.48 0.11 11.63
N MET A 31 -9.89 -0.56 12.63
CA MET A 31 -8.67 -1.34 12.48
C MET A 31 -8.86 -2.48 11.49
N GLN A 32 -9.98 -3.21 11.58
CA GLN A 32 -10.20 -4.41 10.77
C GLN A 32 -10.42 -4.03 9.31
N ILE A 33 -11.20 -2.97 9.05
CA ILE A 33 -11.41 -2.49 7.69
C ILE A 33 -10.12 -1.93 7.08
N ALA A 34 -9.30 -1.22 7.87
CA ALA A 34 -8.02 -0.70 7.41
C ALA A 34 -7.02 -1.83 7.06
N GLU A 35 -6.95 -2.88 7.88
CA GLU A 35 -6.11 -4.05 7.63
C GLU A 35 -6.58 -4.84 6.39
N ASP A 36 -7.88 -5.07 6.26
CA ASP A 36 -8.45 -5.75 5.08
C ASP A 36 -8.12 -5.00 3.79
N LEU A 37 -8.21 -3.67 3.82
CA LEU A 37 -7.89 -2.84 2.67
C LEU A 37 -6.38 -2.91 2.32
N GLN A 38 -5.50 -2.91 3.32
CA GLN A 38 -4.06 -3.12 3.11
C GLN A 38 -3.78 -4.48 2.47
N LEU A 39 -4.45 -5.54 2.94
CA LEU A 39 -4.33 -6.89 2.38
C LEU A 39 -4.82 -6.94 0.93
N ILE A 40 -5.96 -6.34 0.61
CA ILE A 40 -6.49 -6.28 -0.76
C ILE A 40 -5.49 -5.59 -1.70
N ILE A 41 -4.91 -4.46 -1.30
CA ILE A 41 -3.88 -3.78 -2.11
C ILE A 41 -2.65 -4.68 -2.28
N GLY A 42 -2.23 -5.39 -1.22
CA GLY A 42 -1.16 -6.38 -1.30
C GLY A 42 -1.46 -7.48 -2.32
N HIS A 43 -2.68 -8.01 -2.34
CA HIS A 43 -3.12 -8.99 -3.33
C HIS A 43 -3.10 -8.43 -4.77
N MET A 44 -3.52 -7.19 -4.98
CA MET A 44 -3.45 -6.53 -6.29
C MET A 44 -2.01 -6.38 -6.78
N ILE A 45 -1.08 -5.99 -5.90
CA ILE A 45 0.34 -5.90 -6.21
C ILE A 45 0.90 -7.27 -6.58
N MET A 46 0.58 -8.29 -5.79
CA MET A 46 1.03 -9.66 -6.06
C MET A 46 0.51 -10.19 -7.39
N GLN A 47 -0.76 -9.96 -7.70
CA GLN A 47 -1.35 -10.33 -8.98
C GLN A 47 -0.61 -9.65 -10.14
N TRP A 48 -0.40 -8.34 -10.04
CA TRP A 48 0.33 -7.58 -11.06
C TRP A 48 1.77 -8.06 -11.24
N LEU A 49 2.48 -8.38 -10.16
CA LEU A 49 3.83 -8.92 -10.20
C LEU A 49 3.87 -10.30 -10.88
N CYS A 50 2.94 -11.19 -10.54
CA CYS A 50 2.81 -12.51 -11.17
C CYS A 50 2.50 -12.40 -12.66
N ASP A 51 1.55 -11.54 -13.05
CA ASP A 51 1.18 -11.34 -14.45
C ASP A 51 2.33 -10.74 -15.26
N SER A 52 3.05 -9.78 -14.68
CA SER A 52 4.24 -9.17 -15.31
C SER A 52 5.38 -10.18 -15.46
N ALA A 53 5.59 -11.06 -14.48
CA ALA A 53 6.58 -12.12 -14.54
C ALA A 53 6.23 -13.20 -15.57
N ASN A 54 4.94 -13.53 -15.71
CA ASN A 54 4.45 -14.51 -16.68
C ASN A 54 4.48 -13.96 -18.12
N SER A 55 4.27 -12.65 -18.31
CA SER A 55 4.32 -11.99 -19.62
C SER A 55 5.74 -11.76 -20.14
N ALA A 56 6.75 -11.85 -19.27
CA ALA A 56 8.17 -11.71 -19.63
C ALA A 56 8.83 -13.04 -20.03
N LYS A 57 8.03 -14.12 -20.12
CA LYS A 57 8.47 -15.46 -20.53
C LYS A 57 7.97 -15.78 -21.93
#